data_AF-A0A359EII9-F1
#
_entry.id   AF-A0A359EII9-F1
#
_cell.length_a   1.000
_cell.length_b   1.000
_cell.length_c   1.000
_cell.angle_alpha   90.00
_cell.angle_beta   90.00
_cell.angle_gamma   90.00
#
_symmetry.space_group_name_H-M   'P 1'
#
loop_
_entity.id
_entity.type
_entity.pdbx_description
1 polymer ?
#
loop_
_entity_poly.entity_id
_entity_poly.type
_entity_poly.pdbx_seq_one_letter_code
_entity_poly.pdbx_strand_id
1 'polypeptide(L)'
;MNKKRILKISMFVTVALIVIFGAALAADDGPIFNRNISRTPDTMTGASAMSVMPLYVPAQNTQGEPPDTTSGELEYYVGDCTNQDTSTCTLAYTRPEAKPLIATYNDGIEFEELNDMLGIQTGAGFGERDAFAALSLDDGATWKNVNLSDSADRSSFVLKNGHEYPGDVFKLVHQVEGNMVVAAWISRYCESGAPLYSWLDEEKTGLLAAYPELDHQVTVDGGTDPDGFYQMYMDDLFTVGGTQKSVDYTAQGFPEVGEVPYGCVWVARGTLEQALDDVSGEPLTNINGDPIYDITWRASERLTSGRRDPNRIEV
;
A
#
# COMPACT_ATOMS: atom_id res chain seq x y z
N MET A 1 -14.36 -26.29 63.25
CA MET A 1 -14.29 -26.35 61.77
C MET A 1 -12.87 -26.73 61.36
N ASN A 2 -12.70 -27.73 60.51
CA ASN A 2 -11.38 -28.36 60.25
C ASN A 2 -10.45 -27.39 59.49
N LYS A 3 -9.21 -27.14 59.95
CA LYS A 3 -8.29 -26.13 59.38
C LYS A 3 -8.11 -26.27 57.84
N LYS A 4 -8.12 -27.51 57.33
CA LYS A 4 -8.05 -27.81 55.90
C LYS A 4 -9.29 -27.36 55.10
N ARG A 5 -10.48 -27.30 55.72
CA ARG A 5 -11.70 -26.77 55.09
C ARG A 5 -11.68 -25.24 55.03
N ILE A 6 -11.16 -24.58 56.06
CA ILE A 6 -11.04 -23.11 56.09
C ILE A 6 -10.08 -22.61 55.01
N LEU A 7 -8.92 -23.28 54.85
CA LEU A 7 -7.94 -22.93 53.82
C LEU A 7 -8.49 -23.08 52.39
N LYS A 8 -9.24 -24.15 52.12
CA LYS A 8 -9.87 -24.39 50.81
C LYS A 8 -10.94 -23.34 50.49
N ILE A 9 -11.76 -22.95 51.46
CA ILE A 9 -12.80 -21.92 51.27
C ILE A 9 -12.15 -20.55 51.06
N SER A 10 -11.11 -20.20 51.83
CA SER A 10 -10.37 -18.95 51.67
C SER A 10 -9.71 -18.82 50.29
N MET A 11 -9.11 -19.91 49.80
CA MET A 11 -8.52 -19.95 48.45
C MET A 11 -9.57 -19.83 47.35
N PHE A 12 -10.73 -20.47 47.51
CA PHE A 12 -11.83 -20.37 46.54
C PHE A 12 -12.41 -18.95 46.49
N VAL A 13 -12.55 -18.30 47.65
CA VAL A 13 -13.06 -16.92 47.76
C VAL A 13 -12.06 -15.93 47.18
N THR A 14 -10.76 -16.11 47.38
CA THR A 14 -9.74 -15.23 46.78
C THR A 14 -9.66 -15.38 45.27
N VAL A 15 -9.71 -16.61 44.74
CA VAL A 15 -9.76 -16.82 43.28
C VAL A 15 -11.06 -16.26 42.68
N ALA A 16 -12.20 -16.43 43.34
CA ALA A 16 -13.46 -15.84 42.89
C ALA A 16 -13.42 -14.31 42.92
N LEU A 17 -12.83 -13.70 43.95
CA LEU A 17 -12.63 -12.25 44.01
C LEU A 17 -11.71 -11.75 42.90
N ILE A 18 -10.61 -12.46 42.60
CA ILE A 18 -9.71 -12.10 41.49
C ILE A 18 -10.42 -12.17 40.14
N VAL A 19 -11.27 -13.18 39.91
CA VAL A 19 -12.05 -13.31 38.66
C VAL A 19 -13.13 -12.22 38.56
N ILE A 20 -13.81 -11.90 39.66
CA ILE A 20 -14.86 -10.86 39.68
C ILE A 20 -14.25 -9.46 39.49
N PHE A 21 -13.13 -9.16 40.14
CA PHE A 21 -12.42 -7.90 39.94
C PHE A 21 -11.75 -7.81 38.57
N GLY A 22 -11.25 -8.94 38.03
CA GLY A 22 -10.70 -8.99 36.67
C GLY A 22 -11.76 -8.77 35.58
N ALA A 23 -13.00 -9.25 35.77
CA ALA A 23 -14.09 -9.03 34.82
C ALA A 23 -14.67 -7.60 34.86
N ALA A 24 -14.60 -6.92 36.01
CA ALA A 24 -14.99 -5.51 36.15
C ALA A 24 -13.94 -4.53 35.59
N LEU A 25 -12.72 -5.02 35.34
CA LEU A 25 -11.65 -4.33 34.60
C LEU A 25 -11.57 -4.86 33.17
N ALA A 26 -12.69 -5.32 32.59
CA ALA A 26 -12.77 -5.52 31.16
C ALA A 26 -12.33 -4.21 30.50
N ALA A 27 -11.28 -4.28 29.68
CA ALA A 27 -10.86 -3.17 28.85
C ALA A 27 -12.09 -2.74 28.04
N ASP A 28 -12.55 -1.51 28.29
CA ASP A 28 -13.59 -0.90 27.49
C ASP A 28 -12.93 -0.53 26.16
N ASP A 29 -13.06 -1.43 25.19
CA ASP A 29 -12.66 -1.20 23.82
C ASP A 29 -13.60 -0.10 23.31
N GLY A 30 -13.12 1.14 23.31
CA GLY A 30 -13.89 2.33 22.96
C GLY A 30 -14.66 2.21 21.63
N PRO A 31 -15.47 3.22 21.28
CA PRO A 31 -16.42 3.13 20.17
C PRO A 31 -15.77 2.66 18.86
N ILE A 32 -16.40 1.72 18.16
CA ILE A 32 -15.90 1.18 16.89
C ILE A 32 -15.82 2.30 15.84
N PHE A 33 -14.67 2.39 15.18
CA PHE A 33 -14.41 3.36 14.11
C PHE A 33 -14.45 2.68 12.74
N ASN A 34 -15.54 2.89 11.98
CA ASN A 34 -15.72 2.29 10.64
C ASN A 34 -15.68 3.37 9.56
N ARG A 35 -14.77 3.22 8.59
CA ARG A 35 -14.69 4.09 7.40
C ARG A 35 -14.51 3.27 6.13
N ASN A 36 -15.18 3.71 5.06
CA ASN A 36 -14.94 3.22 3.71
C ASN A 36 -13.86 4.07 3.04
N ILE A 37 -12.66 3.51 2.88
CA ILE A 37 -11.49 4.20 2.32
C ILE A 37 -11.56 4.24 0.79
N SER A 38 -11.92 3.13 0.12
CA SER A 38 -11.99 3.05 -1.34
C SER A 38 -13.18 3.80 -1.94
N ARG A 39 -14.27 3.95 -1.17
CA ARG A 39 -15.53 4.63 -1.59
C ARG A 39 -16.25 3.95 -2.75
N THR A 40 -15.94 2.69 -3.00
CA THR A 40 -16.43 1.88 -4.11
C THR A 40 -16.99 0.57 -3.57
N PRO A 41 -18.16 0.61 -2.91
CA PRO A 41 -18.72 -0.57 -2.23
C PRO A 41 -19.10 -1.70 -3.19
N ASP A 42 -19.29 -1.38 -4.47
CA ASP A 42 -19.71 -2.34 -5.50
C ASP A 42 -18.53 -3.01 -6.23
N THR A 43 -17.31 -2.49 -6.07
CA THR A 43 -16.11 -3.05 -6.70
C THR A 43 -15.31 -3.92 -5.73
N MET A 44 -14.50 -4.83 -6.28
CA MET A 44 -13.59 -5.61 -5.48
C MET A 44 -12.34 -4.79 -5.17
N THR A 45 -12.20 -4.43 -3.89
CA THR A 45 -10.91 -3.96 -3.35
C THR A 45 -10.07 -5.16 -2.91
N GLY A 46 -8.86 -5.27 -3.45
CA GLY A 46 -7.93 -6.34 -3.15
C GLY A 46 -6.63 -5.84 -2.51
N ALA A 47 -5.74 -6.80 -2.20
CA ALA A 47 -4.36 -6.56 -1.75
C ALA A 47 -4.23 -5.43 -0.70
N SER A 48 -5.24 -5.31 0.16
CA SER A 48 -5.36 -4.21 1.09
C SER A 48 -4.44 -4.43 2.28
N ALA A 49 -3.60 -3.45 2.58
CA ALA A 49 -2.74 -3.44 3.74
C ALA A 49 -2.81 -2.07 4.43
N MET A 50 -2.58 -2.05 5.74
CA MET A 50 -2.50 -0.81 6.52
C MET A 50 -1.28 -0.88 7.45
N SER A 51 -0.56 0.23 7.54
CA SER A 51 0.57 0.40 8.46
C SER A 51 0.49 1.74 9.19
N VAL A 52 1.14 1.80 10.35
CA VAL A 52 1.25 3.02 11.16
C VAL A 52 2.70 3.50 11.09
N MET A 53 2.91 4.78 10.78
CA MET A 53 4.25 5.36 10.83
C MET A 53 4.73 5.52 12.28
N PRO A 54 5.99 5.19 12.61
CA PRO A 54 6.53 5.25 13.97
C PRO A 54 6.92 6.68 14.41
N LEU A 55 6.14 7.69 14.04
CA LEU A 55 6.35 9.10 14.39
C LEU A 55 5.02 9.79 14.71
N TYR A 56 5.09 10.97 15.31
CA TYR A 56 3.94 11.82 15.58
C TYR A 56 3.98 13.08 14.71
N VAL A 57 2.81 13.50 14.24
CA VAL A 57 2.58 14.79 13.58
C VAL A 57 1.37 15.48 14.22
N PRO A 58 1.20 16.81 14.09
CA PRO A 58 -0.03 17.47 14.47
C PRO A 58 -1.22 16.80 13.79
N ALA A 59 -2.26 16.50 14.58
CA ALA A 59 -3.46 15.89 14.06
C ALA A 59 -4.15 16.86 13.09
N GLN A 60 -4.51 16.37 11.91
CA GLN A 60 -5.10 17.20 10.87
C GLN A 60 -5.96 16.37 9.93
N ASN A 61 -7.01 16.99 9.40
CA ASN A 61 -7.87 16.39 8.39
C ASN A 61 -7.22 16.44 7.00
N THR A 62 -7.92 15.93 5.98
CA THR A 62 -7.45 15.92 4.59
C THR A 62 -7.13 17.29 3.96
N GLN A 63 -7.55 18.37 4.60
CA GLN A 63 -7.34 19.76 4.16
C GLN A 63 -6.23 20.45 4.96
N GLY A 64 -5.60 19.76 5.91
CA GLY A 64 -4.58 20.32 6.81
C GLY A 64 -5.16 21.10 7.98
N GLU A 65 -6.47 21.10 8.18
CA GLU A 65 -7.12 21.77 9.30
C GLU A 65 -7.16 20.85 10.54
N PRO A 66 -7.24 21.40 11.77
CA PRO A 66 -7.40 20.61 12.98
C PRO A 66 -8.61 19.64 12.91
N PRO A 67 -8.60 18.55 13.70
CA PRO A 67 -9.73 17.62 13.77
C PRO A 67 -11.06 18.35 14.03
N ASP A 68 -12.12 17.92 13.32
CA ASP A 68 -13.48 18.46 13.47
C ASP A 68 -14.15 17.89 14.73
N THR A 69 -13.63 18.31 15.88
CA THR A 69 -14.09 17.89 17.22
C THR A 69 -14.39 19.11 18.08
N THR A 70 -15.03 18.91 19.25
CA THR A 70 -15.38 20.03 20.13
C THR A 70 -14.14 20.71 20.71
N SER A 71 -13.10 19.93 20.97
CA SER A 71 -11.80 20.40 21.47
C SER A 71 -10.85 20.91 20.38
N GLY A 72 -11.07 20.58 19.11
CA GLY A 72 -10.10 20.80 18.03
C GLY A 72 -8.89 19.86 18.10
N GLU A 73 -8.98 18.79 18.89
CA GLU A 73 -7.98 17.75 19.06
C GLU A 73 -8.62 16.37 18.82
N LEU A 74 -7.80 15.30 18.80
CA LEU A 74 -8.34 13.94 18.78
C LEU A 74 -8.99 13.63 20.13
N GLU A 75 -10.26 13.23 20.12
CA GLU A 75 -11.04 12.93 21.31
C GLU A 75 -11.22 11.42 21.49
N TYR A 76 -10.79 10.88 22.63
CA TYR A 76 -10.92 9.47 22.94
C TYR A 76 -12.03 9.25 23.95
N TYR A 77 -13.01 8.43 23.57
CA TYR A 77 -14.21 8.17 24.34
C TYR A 77 -14.19 6.78 24.97
N VAL A 78 -14.80 6.66 26.15
CA VAL A 78 -15.01 5.42 26.90
C VAL A 78 -16.50 5.24 27.14
N GLY A 79 -17.01 4.04 26.86
CA GLY A 79 -18.40 3.66 26.98
C GLY A 79 -18.96 3.00 25.72
N ASP A 80 -20.19 2.49 25.85
CA ASP A 80 -20.95 1.85 24.77
C ASP A 80 -21.60 2.91 23.88
N CYS A 81 -20.83 3.45 22.95
CA CYS A 81 -21.30 4.39 21.94
C CYS A 81 -20.67 4.11 20.57
N THR A 82 -21.00 4.95 19.59
CA THR A 82 -20.37 4.92 18.27
C THR A 82 -19.67 6.24 18.00
N ASN A 83 -18.68 6.27 17.11
CA ASN A 83 -18.05 7.54 16.71
C ASN A 83 -19.00 8.49 15.96
N GLN A 84 -20.19 8.03 15.56
CA GLN A 84 -21.23 8.87 14.96
C GLN A 84 -22.17 9.48 16.01
N ASP A 85 -22.29 8.84 17.18
CA ASP A 85 -23.12 9.30 18.30
C ASP A 85 -22.37 9.06 19.61
N THR A 86 -21.72 10.10 20.11
CA THR A 86 -20.94 10.09 21.35
C THR A 86 -21.77 10.48 22.57
N SER A 87 -23.10 10.65 22.44
CA SER A 87 -23.96 11.15 23.51
C SER A 87 -24.02 10.25 24.76
N THR A 88 -23.77 8.95 24.60
CA THR A 88 -23.74 7.96 25.68
C THR A 88 -22.32 7.69 26.22
N CYS A 89 -21.29 8.28 25.60
CA CYS A 89 -19.90 8.11 25.98
C CYS A 89 -19.38 9.20 26.91
N THR A 90 -18.33 8.86 27.63
CA THR A 90 -17.55 9.81 28.43
C THR A 90 -16.22 10.10 27.74
N LEU A 91 -15.86 11.38 27.62
CA LEU A 91 -14.55 11.77 27.12
C LEU A 91 -13.48 11.34 28.13
N ALA A 92 -12.53 10.51 27.71
CA ALA A 92 -11.45 10.03 28.55
C ALA A 92 -10.25 10.98 28.52
N TYR A 93 -9.76 11.33 27.32
CA TYR A 93 -8.67 12.28 27.13
C TYR A 93 -8.66 12.81 25.69
N THR A 94 -7.88 13.87 25.46
CA THR A 94 -7.62 14.43 24.13
C THR A 94 -6.15 14.32 23.76
N ARG A 95 -5.84 14.32 22.45
CA ARG A 95 -4.46 14.34 21.94
C ARG A 95 -4.33 15.28 20.74
N PRO A 96 -3.36 16.21 20.74
CA PRO A 96 -3.17 17.15 19.62
C PRO A 96 -2.40 16.55 18.44
N GLU A 97 -1.76 15.39 18.61
CA GLU A 97 -0.92 14.75 17.59
C GLU A 97 -1.52 13.42 17.11
N ALA A 98 -1.27 13.01 15.88
CA ALA A 98 -1.64 11.73 15.30
C ALA A 98 -0.41 10.91 14.92
N LYS A 99 -0.55 9.58 14.93
CA LYS A 99 0.39 8.73 14.18
C LYS A 99 -0.16 8.58 12.77
N PRO A 100 0.60 8.93 11.71
CA PRO A 100 0.14 8.77 10.34
C PRO A 100 -0.24 7.31 10.06
N LEU A 101 -1.43 7.12 9.50
CA LEU A 101 -1.89 5.83 8.98
C LEU A 101 -1.76 5.85 7.47
N ILE A 102 -1.13 4.82 6.91
CA ILE A 102 -1.12 4.57 5.48
C ILE A 102 -1.88 3.28 5.20
N ALA A 103 -2.81 3.36 4.26
CA ALA A 103 -3.47 2.19 3.68
C ALA A 103 -3.15 2.14 2.20
N THR A 104 -2.89 0.95 1.68
CA THR A 104 -2.72 0.74 0.25
C THR A 104 -3.60 -0.40 -0.20
N TYR A 105 -4.15 -0.30 -1.40
CA TYR A 105 -5.07 -1.29 -1.94
C TYR A 105 -5.08 -1.20 -3.46
N ASN A 106 -5.48 -2.27 -4.13
CA ASN A 106 -5.87 -2.19 -5.53
C ASN A 106 -7.39 -2.18 -5.63
N ASP A 107 -7.92 -1.33 -6.50
CA ASP A 107 -9.35 -1.17 -6.70
C ASP A 107 -9.64 -0.78 -8.15
N GLY A 108 -10.85 -1.09 -8.60
CA GLY A 108 -11.28 -0.84 -9.98
C GLY A 108 -12.36 -1.80 -10.42
N ILE A 109 -12.74 -1.70 -11.69
CA ILE A 109 -13.84 -2.48 -12.23
C ILE A 109 -13.30 -3.87 -12.62
N GLU A 110 -13.92 -4.90 -12.06
CA GLU A 110 -13.73 -6.26 -12.54
C GLU A 110 -14.75 -6.54 -13.64
N PHE A 111 -14.32 -7.14 -14.74
CA PHE A 111 -15.19 -7.49 -15.85
C PHE A 111 -15.51 -8.97 -15.80
N GLU A 112 -16.80 -9.32 -15.84
CA GLU A 112 -17.23 -10.71 -16.06
C GLU A 112 -16.92 -11.16 -17.50
N GLU A 113 -16.95 -10.21 -18.44
CA GLU A 113 -16.59 -10.41 -19.85
C GLU A 113 -15.73 -9.21 -20.31
N LEU A 114 -14.43 -9.45 -20.53
CA LEU A 114 -13.56 -8.45 -21.16
C LEU A 114 -13.37 -8.85 -22.63
N ASN A 115 -14.00 -8.14 -23.57
CA ASN A 115 -13.76 -8.33 -25.01
C ASN A 115 -13.86 -9.80 -25.51
N ASP A 116 -14.96 -10.50 -25.21
CA ASP A 116 -15.18 -11.91 -25.60
C ASP A 116 -14.24 -12.93 -24.90
N MET A 117 -13.50 -12.49 -23.88
CA MET A 117 -12.77 -13.35 -22.95
C MET A 117 -13.65 -13.61 -21.71
N LEU A 118 -13.90 -14.89 -21.42
CA LEU A 118 -14.70 -15.30 -20.26
C LEU A 118 -13.88 -15.09 -18.99
N GLY A 119 -14.14 -14.02 -18.25
CA GLY A 119 -13.48 -13.77 -16.97
C GLY A 119 -13.96 -14.78 -15.95
N ILE A 120 -13.20 -15.86 -15.72
CA ILE A 120 -13.56 -16.81 -14.65
C ILE A 120 -13.50 -16.07 -13.31
N GLN A 121 -14.64 -16.07 -12.59
CA GLN A 121 -14.84 -15.75 -11.16
C GLN A 121 -13.93 -16.59 -10.23
N THR A 122 -12.61 -16.48 -10.36
CA THR A 122 -11.65 -17.19 -9.48
C THR A 122 -11.12 -16.31 -8.34
N GLY A 123 -11.60 -15.08 -8.20
CA GLY A 123 -11.05 -14.11 -7.23
C GLY A 123 -9.68 -13.56 -7.62
N ALA A 124 -9.21 -13.87 -8.83
CA ALA A 124 -8.07 -13.28 -9.53
C ALA A 124 -8.55 -12.80 -10.92
N GLY A 125 -9.68 -12.10 -10.94
CA GLY A 125 -10.37 -11.69 -12.17
C GLY A 125 -9.56 -10.71 -13.01
N PHE A 126 -9.85 -10.73 -14.31
CA PHE A 126 -9.49 -9.68 -15.26
C PHE A 126 -10.17 -8.37 -14.82
N GLY A 127 -9.42 -7.28 -14.78
CA GLY A 127 -9.99 -6.00 -14.34
C GLY A 127 -9.21 -4.80 -14.84
N GLU A 128 -9.86 -3.65 -14.80
CA GLU A 128 -9.24 -2.34 -14.93
C GLU A 128 -9.02 -1.82 -13.52
N ARG A 129 -7.94 -2.28 -12.88
CA ARG A 129 -7.59 -1.95 -11.50
C ARG A 129 -6.35 -1.08 -11.43
N ASP A 130 -6.36 -0.13 -10.51
CA ASP A 130 -5.24 0.72 -10.16
C ASP A 130 -4.75 0.48 -8.73
N ALA A 131 -3.49 0.85 -8.49
CA ALA A 131 -2.86 0.91 -7.18
C ALA A 131 -3.19 2.24 -6.50
N PHE A 132 -3.82 2.19 -5.34
CA PHE A 132 -4.12 3.36 -4.53
C PHE A 132 -3.33 3.35 -3.22
N ALA A 133 -2.97 4.55 -2.77
CA ALA A 133 -2.51 4.83 -1.42
C ALA A 133 -3.42 5.85 -0.76
N ALA A 134 -3.70 5.65 0.52
CA ALA A 134 -4.55 6.49 1.34
C ALA A 134 -3.85 6.87 2.63
N LEU A 135 -3.82 8.17 2.94
CA LEU A 135 -3.20 8.74 4.13
C LEU A 135 -4.26 9.29 5.09
N SER A 136 -4.12 9.00 6.38
CA SER A 136 -4.84 9.68 7.45
C SER A 136 -3.87 10.23 8.49
N LEU A 137 -4.11 11.48 8.89
CA LEU A 137 -3.35 12.20 9.92
C LEU A 137 -4.24 12.57 11.12
N ASP A 138 -5.36 11.87 11.29
CA ASP A 138 -6.36 12.11 12.33
C ASP A 138 -6.91 10.78 12.90
N ASP A 139 -6.02 9.81 13.13
CA ASP A 139 -6.32 8.46 13.64
C ASP A 139 -7.40 7.71 12.83
N GLY A 140 -7.45 7.95 11.52
CA GLY A 140 -8.33 7.26 10.57
C GLY A 140 -9.65 7.98 10.31
N ALA A 141 -9.87 9.18 10.87
CA ALA A 141 -11.14 9.87 10.73
C ALA A 141 -11.40 10.38 9.31
N THR A 142 -10.38 10.93 8.66
CA THR A 142 -10.41 11.35 7.27
C THR A 142 -9.24 10.72 6.49
N TRP A 143 -9.46 10.50 5.20
CA TRP A 143 -8.49 9.80 4.33
C TRP A 143 -8.32 10.55 3.01
N LYS A 144 -7.07 10.84 2.65
CA LYS A 144 -6.67 11.40 1.36
C LYS A 144 -6.14 10.28 0.48
N ASN A 145 -6.81 10.03 -0.64
CA ASN A 145 -6.45 8.95 -1.58
C ASN A 145 -5.67 9.51 -2.78
N VAL A 146 -4.66 8.76 -3.24
CA VAL A 146 -3.85 9.04 -4.43
C VAL A 146 -3.76 7.77 -5.27
N ASN A 147 -3.94 7.91 -6.58
CA ASN A 147 -3.69 6.83 -7.55
C ASN A 147 -2.18 6.81 -7.87
N LEU A 148 -1.51 5.70 -7.55
CA LEU A 148 -0.07 5.51 -7.75
C LEU A 148 0.26 4.98 -9.13
N SER A 149 -0.62 4.19 -9.75
CA SER A 149 -0.34 3.51 -11.02
C SER A 149 -0.82 4.27 -12.23
N ASP A 150 -2.03 4.85 -12.18
CA ASP A 150 -2.68 5.52 -13.32
C ASP A 150 -2.56 4.69 -14.60
N SER A 151 -2.96 3.42 -14.51
CA SER A 151 -2.68 2.36 -15.49
C SER A 151 -3.91 1.55 -15.89
N ALA A 152 -5.00 1.61 -15.13
CA ALA A 152 -6.20 0.81 -15.35
C ALA A 152 -6.70 0.91 -16.81
N ASP A 153 -6.85 2.14 -17.31
CA ASP A 153 -7.35 2.43 -18.67
C ASP A 153 -6.25 2.42 -19.74
N ARG A 154 -5.02 2.00 -19.41
CA ARG A 154 -3.89 1.99 -20.33
C ARG A 154 -3.55 0.57 -20.74
N SER A 155 -3.04 0.43 -21.96
CA SER A 155 -2.57 -0.84 -22.50
C SER A 155 -1.13 -0.72 -22.96
N SER A 156 -0.36 -1.80 -22.74
CA SER A 156 0.96 -2.01 -23.32
C SER A 156 1.03 -3.29 -24.15
N PHE A 157 -0.10 -3.96 -24.33
CA PHE A 157 -0.18 -5.25 -25.00
C PHE A 157 -1.47 -5.38 -25.80
N VAL A 158 -1.32 -5.76 -27.06
CA VAL A 158 -2.43 -6.11 -27.94
C VAL A 158 -2.47 -7.62 -28.08
N LEU A 159 -3.59 -8.21 -27.67
CA LEU A 159 -3.86 -9.64 -27.77
C LEU A 159 -3.91 -10.09 -29.24
N LYS A 160 -3.76 -11.39 -29.49
CA LYS A 160 -3.85 -11.98 -30.84
C LYS A 160 -5.20 -11.71 -31.53
N ASN A 161 -6.27 -11.51 -30.76
CA ASN A 161 -7.60 -11.16 -31.28
C ASN A 161 -7.72 -9.67 -31.67
N GLY A 162 -6.69 -8.86 -31.45
CA GLY A 162 -6.63 -7.43 -31.79
C GLY A 162 -7.13 -6.49 -30.71
N HIS A 163 -7.55 -7.00 -29.55
CA HIS A 163 -7.99 -6.17 -28.42
C HIS A 163 -6.82 -5.74 -27.53
N GLU A 164 -6.90 -4.51 -27.02
CA GLU A 164 -5.97 -3.99 -26.02
C GLU A 164 -6.26 -4.62 -24.65
N TYR A 165 -5.21 -5.03 -23.95
CA TYR A 165 -5.33 -5.59 -22.59
C TYR A 165 -5.06 -4.48 -21.55
N PRO A 166 -5.96 -4.26 -20.58
CA PRO A 166 -5.85 -3.17 -19.61
C PRO A 166 -4.70 -3.38 -18.63
N GLY A 167 -4.25 -2.31 -17.99
CA GLY A 167 -3.08 -2.34 -17.14
C GLY A 167 -3.21 -3.21 -15.90
N ASP A 168 -4.42 -3.49 -15.43
CA ASP A 168 -4.76 -4.43 -14.35
C ASP A 168 -3.70 -4.61 -13.24
N VAL A 169 -3.86 -3.85 -12.15
CA VAL A 169 -2.99 -3.99 -10.96
C VAL A 169 -3.43 -5.16 -10.08
N PHE A 170 -2.45 -5.95 -9.64
CA PHE A 170 -2.62 -7.02 -8.65
C PHE A 170 -1.39 -7.17 -7.74
N LYS A 171 -1.58 -7.85 -6.60
CA LYS A 171 -0.53 -8.15 -5.60
C LYS A 171 0.26 -6.90 -5.19
N LEU A 172 -0.45 -5.94 -4.62
CA LEU A 172 0.14 -4.75 -4.03
C LEU A 172 0.67 -5.05 -2.61
N VAL A 173 1.85 -4.53 -2.31
CA VAL A 173 2.51 -4.60 -1.00
C VAL A 173 3.09 -3.24 -0.67
N HIS A 174 3.20 -2.91 0.62
CA HIS A 174 3.90 -1.71 1.05
C HIS A 174 4.68 -1.99 2.34
N GLN A 175 5.70 -1.16 2.58
CA GLN A 175 6.42 -1.10 3.83
C GLN A 175 6.64 0.35 4.25
N VAL A 176 6.67 0.57 5.56
CA VAL A 176 6.90 1.87 6.18
C VAL A 176 8.18 1.81 7.02
N GLU A 177 9.05 2.80 6.85
CA GLU A 177 10.25 2.98 7.68
C GLU A 177 10.43 4.47 8.01
N GLY A 178 10.38 4.81 9.30
CA GLY A 178 10.46 6.20 9.73
C GLY A 178 9.35 7.06 9.12
N ASN A 179 9.72 8.10 8.35
CA ASN A 179 8.79 8.94 7.58
C ASN A 179 8.68 8.53 6.10
N MET A 180 9.22 7.37 5.72
CA MET A 180 9.24 6.88 4.35
C MET A 180 8.23 5.75 4.17
N VAL A 181 7.66 5.68 2.98
CA VAL A 181 6.82 4.58 2.53
C VAL A 181 7.26 4.12 1.16
N VAL A 182 7.35 2.81 0.97
CA VAL A 182 7.50 2.20 -0.35
C VAL A 182 6.28 1.35 -0.62
N ALA A 183 5.67 1.54 -1.79
CA ALA A 183 4.58 0.71 -2.29
C ALA A 183 5.03 0.06 -3.59
N ALA A 184 4.85 -1.24 -3.71
CA ALA A 184 5.19 -2.00 -4.90
C ALA A 184 4.02 -2.88 -5.33
N TRP A 185 3.81 -3.01 -6.63
CA TRP A 185 2.69 -3.77 -7.18
C TRP A 185 3.06 -4.41 -8.50
N ILE A 186 2.24 -5.37 -8.94
CA ILE A 186 2.33 -5.94 -10.27
C ILE A 186 1.24 -5.30 -11.13
N SER A 187 1.58 -4.88 -12.33
CA SER A 187 0.65 -4.37 -13.33
C SER A 187 0.90 -5.06 -14.66
N ARG A 188 -0.17 -5.39 -15.39
CA ARG A 188 -0.11 -5.83 -16.79
C ARG A 188 0.29 -4.69 -17.75
N TYR A 189 0.35 -3.45 -17.28
CA TYR A 189 0.93 -2.33 -18.02
C TYR A 189 2.46 -2.27 -17.86
N CYS A 190 3.16 -2.24 -19.00
CA CYS A 190 4.60 -2.40 -19.11
C CYS A 190 5.26 -1.43 -20.10
N GLU A 191 4.57 -0.39 -20.58
CA GLU A 191 5.13 0.49 -21.63
C GLU A 191 5.94 1.66 -21.09
N SER A 192 5.65 2.12 -19.86
CA SER A 192 6.27 3.32 -19.27
C SER A 192 7.38 2.99 -18.24
N GLY A 193 7.99 4.03 -17.69
CA GLY A 193 9.10 3.96 -16.74
C GLY A 193 10.46 3.68 -17.40
N ALA A 194 11.53 3.93 -16.65
CA ALA A 194 12.91 3.74 -17.10
C ALA A 194 13.57 2.62 -16.29
N PRO A 195 13.22 1.34 -16.54
CA PRO A 195 13.85 0.24 -15.84
C PRO A 195 15.35 0.23 -16.14
N LEU A 196 16.14 -0.15 -15.14
CA LEU A 196 17.58 0.04 -15.20
C LEU A 196 18.27 -0.72 -16.35
N TYR A 197 17.69 -1.85 -16.78
CA TYR A 197 18.16 -2.59 -17.94
C TYR A 197 18.05 -1.84 -19.28
N SER A 198 17.19 -0.81 -19.36
CA SER A 198 16.99 -0.03 -20.58
C SER A 198 17.83 1.25 -20.63
N TRP A 199 18.65 1.50 -19.61
CA TRP A 199 19.53 2.67 -19.55
C TRP A 199 20.69 2.53 -20.51
N LEU A 200 21.11 3.66 -21.07
CA LEU A 200 22.31 3.78 -21.90
C LEU A 200 23.58 3.66 -21.05
N ASP A 201 24.68 3.26 -21.67
CA ASP A 201 25.96 3.04 -20.98
C ASP A 201 26.48 4.33 -20.31
N GLU A 202 26.21 5.50 -20.91
CA GLU A 202 26.55 6.79 -20.32
C GLU A 202 25.77 7.06 -19.03
N GLU A 203 24.48 6.67 -18.98
CA GLU A 203 23.63 6.84 -17.80
C GLU A 203 24.07 5.93 -16.66
N LYS A 204 24.41 4.67 -16.98
CA LYS A 204 25.00 3.72 -16.03
C LYS A 204 26.32 4.22 -15.47
N THR A 205 27.18 4.78 -16.33
CA THR A 205 28.46 5.38 -15.92
C THR A 205 28.25 6.60 -15.01
N GLY A 206 27.27 7.44 -15.33
CA GLY A 206 26.88 8.57 -14.48
C GLY A 206 26.39 8.13 -13.10
N LEU A 207 25.60 7.06 -13.03
CA LEU A 207 25.13 6.48 -11.77
C LEU A 207 26.29 5.96 -10.92
N LEU A 208 27.27 5.26 -11.51
CA LEU A 208 28.49 4.81 -10.80
C LEU A 208 29.34 5.96 -10.28
N ALA A 209 29.42 7.06 -11.05
CA ALA A 209 30.16 8.23 -10.62
C ALA A 209 29.49 8.91 -9.42
N ALA A 210 28.15 8.93 -9.37
CA ALA A 210 27.39 9.50 -8.26
C ALA A 210 27.37 8.59 -7.02
N TYR A 211 27.31 7.27 -7.23
CA TYR A 211 27.23 6.23 -6.20
C TYR A 211 28.28 5.13 -6.43
N PRO A 212 29.56 5.40 -6.10
CA PRO A 212 30.65 4.43 -6.31
C PRO A 212 30.45 3.10 -5.56
N GLU A 213 29.65 3.08 -4.50
CA GLU A 213 29.30 1.89 -3.73
C GLU A 213 28.47 0.87 -4.51
N LEU A 214 27.85 1.27 -5.62
CA LEU A 214 27.10 0.38 -6.52
C LEU A 214 28.02 -0.38 -7.48
N ASP A 215 29.33 -0.16 -7.45
CA ASP A 215 30.25 -0.93 -8.29
C ASP A 215 30.41 -2.36 -7.76
N HIS A 216 29.71 -3.32 -8.38
CA HIS A 216 29.68 -4.72 -7.97
C HIS A 216 29.63 -5.71 -9.16
N GLN A 217 30.81 -5.95 -9.73
CA GLN A 217 30.96 -6.85 -10.87
C GLN A 217 30.82 -8.32 -10.46
N VAL A 218 30.06 -9.07 -11.27
CA VAL A 218 29.84 -10.50 -11.12
C VAL A 218 30.25 -11.20 -12.41
N THR A 219 31.25 -12.07 -12.33
CA THR A 219 31.61 -12.95 -13.44
C THR A 219 30.60 -14.08 -13.56
N VAL A 220 30.04 -14.28 -14.75
CA VAL A 220 29.07 -15.34 -15.03
C VAL A 220 29.60 -16.22 -16.14
N ASP A 221 29.90 -17.47 -15.80
CA ASP A 221 30.30 -18.48 -16.78
C ASP A 221 29.19 -18.70 -17.82
N GLY A 222 29.47 -18.40 -19.08
CA GLY A 222 28.50 -18.49 -20.17
C GLY A 222 27.58 -17.28 -20.32
N GLY A 223 27.92 -16.14 -19.70
CA GLY A 223 27.27 -14.86 -19.94
C GLY A 223 27.32 -14.42 -21.41
N THR A 224 26.35 -13.60 -21.81
CA THR A 224 26.32 -12.97 -23.14
C THR A 224 26.98 -11.60 -23.15
N ASP A 225 27.49 -11.13 -22.00
CA ASP A 225 28.13 -9.83 -21.88
C ASP A 225 29.49 -9.79 -22.62
N PRO A 226 29.74 -8.79 -23.49
CA PRO A 226 30.99 -8.64 -24.21
C PRO A 226 32.23 -8.50 -23.32
N ASP A 227 32.08 -7.93 -22.13
CA ASP A 227 33.18 -7.58 -21.23
C ASP A 227 33.51 -8.70 -20.24
N GLY A 228 32.73 -9.78 -20.24
CA GLY A 228 32.98 -11.00 -19.45
C GLY A 228 32.55 -10.91 -17.98
N PHE A 229 31.88 -9.82 -17.58
CA PHE A 229 31.27 -9.65 -16.27
C PHE A 229 29.97 -8.85 -16.40
N TYR A 230 29.04 -9.05 -15.46
CA TYR A 230 27.82 -8.24 -15.33
C TYR A 230 27.95 -7.30 -14.15
N GLN A 231 27.51 -6.07 -14.30
CA GLN A 231 27.31 -5.18 -13.17
C GLN A 231 25.99 -5.51 -12.47
N MET A 232 26.05 -6.02 -11.23
CA MET A 232 24.88 -6.58 -10.54
C MET A 232 23.70 -5.60 -10.45
N TYR A 233 24.00 -4.33 -10.25
CA TYR A 233 22.99 -3.31 -10.05
C TYR A 233 22.58 -2.59 -11.34
N MET A 234 23.18 -2.86 -12.50
CA MET A 234 22.88 -2.10 -13.73
C MET A 234 22.59 -2.95 -14.95
N ASP A 235 23.12 -4.16 -15.00
CA ASP A 235 22.97 -5.01 -16.17
C ASP A 235 21.85 -6.02 -15.98
N ASP A 236 21.26 -6.41 -17.11
CA ASP A 236 20.20 -7.40 -17.17
C ASP A 236 20.75 -8.82 -17.04
N LEU A 237 21.23 -9.14 -15.84
CA LEU A 237 21.81 -10.43 -15.54
C LEU A 237 20.84 -11.60 -15.82
N PHE A 238 19.53 -11.38 -15.64
CA PHE A 238 18.51 -12.41 -15.80
C PHE A 238 17.92 -12.46 -17.22
N THR A 239 18.43 -11.64 -18.14
CA THR A 239 17.92 -11.53 -19.53
C THR A 239 16.40 -11.31 -19.56
N VAL A 240 15.89 -10.56 -18.59
CA VAL A 240 14.47 -10.25 -18.49
C VAL A 240 14.11 -9.08 -19.38
N GLY A 241 15.05 -8.24 -19.80
CA GLY A 241 14.83 -7.11 -20.70
C GLY A 241 14.23 -7.48 -22.06
N GLY A 242 13.56 -6.52 -22.68
CA GLY A 242 12.90 -6.66 -23.99
C GLY A 242 11.41 -6.36 -23.94
N THR A 243 10.71 -6.73 -25.02
CA THR A 243 9.26 -6.52 -25.15
C THR A 243 8.47 -7.42 -24.22
N GLN A 244 7.34 -6.91 -23.74
CA GLN A 244 6.37 -7.68 -22.97
C GLN A 244 5.92 -8.92 -23.76
N LYS A 245 5.73 -10.03 -23.05
CA LYS A 245 5.24 -11.30 -23.61
C LYS A 245 3.93 -11.69 -22.94
N SER A 246 3.31 -12.72 -23.47
CA SER A 246 2.07 -13.31 -22.98
C SER A 246 2.20 -14.82 -22.80
N VAL A 247 1.23 -15.38 -22.09
CA VAL A 247 0.93 -16.81 -22.03
C VAL A 247 -0.43 -17.05 -22.68
N ASP A 248 -0.49 -18.05 -23.56
CA ASP A 248 -1.70 -18.48 -24.20
C ASP A 248 -2.24 -19.73 -23.48
N TYR A 249 -3.30 -19.56 -22.70
CA TYR A 249 -3.93 -20.66 -21.96
C TYR A 249 -4.82 -21.53 -22.84
N THR A 250 -5.24 -21.04 -24.01
CA THR A 250 -6.01 -21.83 -24.99
C THR A 250 -5.19 -23.02 -25.48
N ALA A 251 -3.89 -22.79 -25.74
CA ALA A 251 -2.93 -23.83 -26.13
C ALA A 251 -2.65 -24.84 -25.00
N GLN A 252 -3.02 -24.52 -23.75
CA GLN A 252 -2.84 -25.36 -22.57
C GLN A 252 -4.13 -26.12 -22.17
N GLY A 253 -5.19 -25.99 -22.96
CA GLY A 253 -6.47 -26.67 -22.71
C GLY A 253 -7.45 -25.87 -21.84
N PHE A 254 -7.19 -24.60 -21.58
CA PHE A 254 -8.06 -23.67 -20.86
C PHE A 254 -8.50 -22.53 -21.78
N PRO A 255 -9.32 -22.82 -22.83
CA PRO A 255 -9.74 -21.83 -23.82
C PRO A 255 -10.51 -20.65 -23.20
N GLU A 256 -11.19 -20.88 -22.08
CA GLU A 256 -11.95 -19.87 -21.36
C GLU A 256 -11.08 -18.72 -20.81
N VAL A 257 -9.80 -18.96 -20.53
CA VAL A 257 -8.88 -17.94 -19.99
C VAL A 257 -8.27 -17.06 -21.08
N GLY A 258 -8.08 -17.62 -22.29
CA GLY A 258 -7.51 -16.88 -23.41
C GLY A 258 -6.00 -16.59 -23.28
N GLU A 259 -5.57 -15.50 -23.92
CA GLU A 259 -4.19 -15.00 -23.84
C GLU A 259 -4.08 -13.94 -22.74
N VAL A 260 -3.04 -14.05 -21.91
CA VAL A 260 -2.79 -13.14 -20.79
C VAL A 260 -1.37 -12.59 -20.88
N PRO A 261 -1.16 -11.26 -20.93
CA PRO A 261 0.18 -10.67 -20.90
C PRO A 261 0.84 -10.89 -19.54
N TYR A 262 2.16 -11.02 -19.48
CA TYR A 262 2.88 -11.08 -18.20
C TYR A 262 2.91 -9.71 -17.52
N GLY A 263 2.90 -9.68 -16.18
CA GLY A 263 2.96 -8.46 -15.40
C GLY A 263 4.38 -7.87 -15.30
N CYS A 264 4.43 -6.57 -15.08
CA CYS A 264 5.60 -5.82 -14.66
C CYS A 264 5.50 -5.45 -13.18
N VAL A 265 6.61 -5.54 -12.47
CA VAL A 265 6.76 -4.99 -11.12
C VAL A 265 6.97 -3.48 -11.23
N TRP A 266 6.21 -2.74 -10.46
CA TRP A 266 6.27 -1.29 -10.30
C TRP A 266 6.50 -0.94 -8.84
N VAL A 267 7.10 0.23 -8.61
CA VAL A 267 7.34 0.77 -7.28
C VAL A 267 7.08 2.28 -7.25
N ALA A 268 6.48 2.76 -6.17
CA ALA A 268 6.39 4.17 -5.82
C ALA A 268 6.99 4.39 -4.44
N ARG A 269 7.70 5.51 -4.27
CA ARG A 269 8.35 5.89 -3.02
C ARG A 269 7.77 7.21 -2.53
N GLY A 270 7.20 7.19 -1.34
CA GLY A 270 6.65 8.36 -0.67
C GLY A 270 7.49 8.77 0.53
N THR A 271 7.55 10.07 0.79
CA THR A 271 8.09 10.63 2.03
C THR A 271 7.03 11.53 2.65
N LEU A 272 6.76 11.33 3.95
CA LEU A 272 5.94 12.25 4.71
C LEU A 272 6.78 13.49 5.00
N GLU A 273 6.31 14.62 4.47
CA GLU A 273 7.00 15.91 4.46
C GLU A 273 6.00 17.02 4.79
N GLN A 274 6.50 18.16 5.24
CA GLN A 274 5.65 19.34 5.37
C GLN A 274 5.25 19.80 3.98
N ALA A 275 3.95 20.01 3.76
CA ALA A 275 3.42 20.52 2.52
C ALA A 275 3.95 21.94 2.25
N LEU A 276 4.26 22.24 1.00
CA LEU A 276 4.75 23.53 0.55
C LEU A 276 3.69 24.20 -0.33
N ASP A 277 3.67 25.53 -0.31
CA ASP A 277 2.83 26.31 -1.23
C ASP A 277 3.38 26.20 -2.66
N ASP A 278 2.53 25.81 -3.61
CA ASP A 278 2.93 25.54 -4.99
C ASP A 278 3.51 26.77 -5.73
N VAL A 279 3.23 27.99 -5.25
CA VAL A 279 3.65 29.24 -5.91
C VAL A 279 4.90 29.83 -5.26
N SER A 280 4.91 29.91 -3.93
CA SER A 280 5.96 30.53 -3.13
C SER A 280 7.03 29.55 -2.68
N GLY A 281 6.71 28.25 -2.61
CA GLY A 281 7.60 27.21 -2.07
C GLY A 281 7.77 27.26 -0.55
N GLU A 282 7.01 28.11 0.14
CA GLU A 282 7.10 28.27 1.59
C GLU A 282 6.32 27.16 2.32
N PRO A 283 6.74 26.75 3.53
CA PRO A 283 6.04 25.73 4.29
C PRO A 283 4.64 26.17 4.69
N LEU A 284 3.66 25.29 4.44
CA LEU A 284 2.27 25.54 4.79
C LEU A 284 2.02 25.32 6.28
N THR A 285 1.18 26.19 6.85
CA THR A 285 0.67 26.07 8.20
C THR A 285 -0.84 26.27 8.23
N ASN A 286 -1.51 25.62 9.18
CA ASN A 286 -2.94 25.75 9.39
C ASN A 286 -3.30 27.05 10.14
N ILE A 287 -4.59 27.25 10.43
CA ILE A 287 -5.06 28.43 11.16
C ILE A 287 -4.47 28.60 12.57
N ASN A 288 -4.01 27.51 13.19
CA ASN A 288 -3.37 27.51 14.51
C ASN A 288 -1.85 27.72 14.44
N GLY A 289 -1.28 27.77 13.23
CA GLY A 289 0.16 27.88 13.00
C GLY A 289 0.91 26.54 13.01
N ASP A 290 0.20 25.41 13.04
CA ASP A 290 0.82 24.08 12.98
C ASP A 290 1.19 23.71 11.53
N PRO A 291 2.29 22.96 11.33
CA PRO A 291 2.70 22.51 10.01
C PRO A 291 1.69 21.55 9.37
N ILE A 292 1.35 21.80 8.11
CA ILE A 292 0.53 20.90 7.30
C ILE A 292 1.43 19.81 6.72
N TYR A 293 1.06 18.53 6.91
CA TYR A 293 1.84 17.39 6.42
C TYR A 293 1.12 16.66 5.29
N ASP A 294 1.89 16.14 4.34
CA ASP A 294 1.39 15.27 3.28
C ASP A 294 2.47 14.27 2.84
N ILE A 295 2.08 13.23 2.10
CA ILE A 295 3.05 12.34 1.47
C ILE A 295 3.38 12.85 0.08
N THR A 296 4.65 13.22 -0.11
CA THR A 296 5.20 13.50 -1.42
C THR A 296 5.56 12.18 -2.11
N TRP A 297 4.70 11.73 -3.03
CA TRP A 297 4.97 10.57 -3.87
C TRP A 297 5.90 10.94 -5.02
N ARG A 298 7.00 10.19 -5.15
CA ARG A 298 7.85 10.24 -6.35
C ARG A 298 7.19 9.48 -7.48
N ALA A 299 7.56 9.84 -8.71
CA ALA A 299 7.07 9.16 -9.91
C ALA A 299 7.29 7.65 -9.81
N SER A 300 6.27 6.89 -10.19
CA SER A 300 6.29 5.43 -10.16
C SER A 300 7.32 4.89 -11.17
N GLU A 301 8.16 3.97 -10.71
CA GLU A 301 9.24 3.37 -11.49
C GLU A 301 8.91 1.91 -11.80
N ARG A 302 9.13 1.52 -13.06
CA ARG A 302 9.02 0.12 -13.50
C ARG A 302 10.34 -0.60 -13.23
N LEU A 303 10.28 -1.76 -12.58
CA LEU A 303 11.47 -2.57 -12.25
C LEU A 303 11.71 -3.71 -13.24
N THR A 304 10.68 -4.21 -13.92
CA THR A 304 10.77 -5.37 -14.83
C THR A 304 10.07 -5.10 -16.16
N SER A 305 10.41 -5.86 -17.20
CA SER A 305 9.95 -5.70 -18.59
C SER A 305 8.62 -6.38 -18.95
N GLY A 306 8.11 -7.29 -18.12
CA GLY A 306 6.97 -8.15 -18.50
C GLY A 306 7.34 -9.26 -19.49
N ARG A 307 8.61 -9.68 -19.56
CA ARG A 307 9.03 -10.84 -20.35
C ARG A 307 8.71 -12.18 -19.66
N ARG A 308 8.52 -12.15 -18.34
CA ARG A 308 8.13 -13.27 -17.47
C ARG A 308 7.24 -12.73 -16.35
N ASP A 309 6.28 -13.53 -15.88
CA ASP A 309 5.36 -13.09 -14.83
C ASP A 309 6.03 -13.09 -13.44
N PRO A 310 5.95 -11.98 -12.67
CA PRO A 310 6.36 -11.97 -11.28
C PRO A 310 5.37 -12.76 -10.40
N ASN A 311 5.90 -13.59 -9.50
CA ASN A 311 5.07 -14.38 -8.60
C ASN A 311 4.73 -13.65 -7.30
N ARG A 312 5.70 -12.98 -6.68
CA ARG A 312 5.57 -12.34 -5.37
C ARG A 312 6.53 -11.16 -5.28
N ILE A 313 6.08 -10.11 -4.60
CA ILE A 313 6.90 -8.96 -4.22
C ILE A 313 7.11 -9.02 -2.71
N GLU A 314 8.34 -8.76 -2.27
CA GLU A 314 8.71 -8.54 -0.88
C GLU A 314 9.49 -7.23 -0.82
N VAL A 315 9.12 -6.36 0.11
CA VAL A 315 9.71 -5.04 0.40
C VAL A 315 9.86 -4.93 1.90
#